data_AF-A0A962H104-F1
#
_entry.id   AF-A0A962H104-F1
#
_cell.length_a   1.000
_cell.length_b   1.000
_cell.length_c   1.000
_cell.angle_alpha   90.00
_cell.angle_beta   90.00
_cell.angle_gamma   90.00
#
_symmetry.space_group_name_H-M   'P 1'
#
loop_
_entity.id
_entity.type
_entity.pdbx_description
1 polymer ?
#
loop_
_entity_poly.entity_id
_entity_poly.type
_entity_poly.pdbx_seq_one_letter_code
_entity_poly.pdbx_strand_id
1 'polypeptide(L)'
;MWDWEESGTLEMNCFLCHLETPNNDARVAAIQSGEFGDANTSTLLGLNIVSEGGEGWAYNPEAFNENGELKNDLLGLQDPTNANCAACHGEVHVSDEPLTLSACDLNSSQTATTGQVISAQRINQSGVNLSGKNELDHSWDVHAERQLQCTDCHYALNNPSHLSELQSTNPEHLVYDPRSLEIGEYLLRPDHNFARGQS
;
A
#
# COMPACT_ATOMS: atom_id res chain seq x y z
N MET A 1 23.35 12.05 -20.06
CA MET A 1 21.94 12.30 -20.39
C MET A 1 21.23 10.99 -20.11
N TRP A 2 20.09 11.03 -19.41
CA TRP A 2 19.34 9.82 -19.05
C TRP A 2 18.67 9.22 -20.29
N ASP A 3 18.75 7.90 -20.46
CA ASP A 3 18.08 7.19 -21.56
C ASP A 3 16.68 6.75 -21.11
N TRP A 4 15.68 7.56 -21.46
CA TRP A 4 14.29 7.31 -21.10
C TRP A 4 13.66 6.16 -21.89
N GLU A 5 14.23 5.77 -23.03
CA GLU A 5 13.74 4.65 -23.83
C GLU A 5 14.18 3.33 -23.19
N GLU A 6 15.44 3.26 -22.74
CA GLU A 6 15.98 2.10 -22.01
C GLU A 6 15.33 1.91 -20.62
N SER A 7 15.01 3.01 -19.93
CA SER A 7 14.46 2.96 -18.56
C SER A 7 13.02 2.43 -18.47
N GLY A 8 12.26 2.49 -19.57
CA GLY A 8 10.83 2.20 -19.55
C GLY A 8 9.98 3.22 -18.77
N THR A 9 8.73 2.87 -18.49
CA THR A 9 7.75 3.74 -17.78
C THR A 9 7.40 3.16 -16.42
N LEU A 10 7.37 4.02 -15.39
CA LEU A 10 6.86 3.64 -14.08
C LEU A 10 5.33 3.59 -14.11
N GLU A 11 4.77 2.39 -14.01
CA GLU A 11 3.33 2.16 -14.00
C GLU A 11 2.75 2.16 -12.58
N MET A 12 1.41 2.23 -12.48
CA MET A 12 0.73 1.96 -11.21
C MET A 12 1.03 0.52 -10.78
N ASN A 13 1.39 0.33 -9.50
CA ASN A 13 1.78 -0.97 -8.99
C ASN A 13 0.69 -1.57 -8.12
N CYS A 14 -0.22 -2.32 -8.75
CA CYS A 14 -1.29 -3.02 -8.03
C CYS A 14 -0.72 -4.02 -7.01
N PHE A 15 0.41 -4.65 -7.33
CA PHE A 15 1.04 -5.66 -6.48
C PHE A 15 1.52 -5.09 -5.14
N LEU A 16 1.96 -3.84 -5.12
CA LEU A 16 2.39 -3.19 -3.88
C LEU A 16 1.26 -3.06 -2.86
N CYS A 17 0.04 -2.82 -3.34
CA CYS A 17 -1.14 -2.63 -2.49
C CYS A 17 -1.88 -3.93 -2.20
N HIS A 18 -1.89 -4.88 -3.13
CA HIS A 18 -2.79 -6.03 -3.08
C HIS A 18 -2.10 -7.36 -2.83
N LEU A 19 -0.78 -7.43 -2.64
CA LEU A 19 -0.13 -8.66 -2.21
C LEU A 19 0.05 -8.69 -0.70
N GLU A 20 0.03 -9.90 -0.14
CA GLU A 20 0.40 -10.18 1.24
C GLU A 20 1.88 -9.87 1.52
N THR A 21 2.77 -10.21 0.57
CA THR A 21 4.22 -10.05 0.72
C THR A 21 4.86 -9.40 -0.52
N PRO A 22 4.55 -8.13 -0.84
CA PRO A 22 5.17 -7.44 -1.95
C PRO A 22 6.64 -7.13 -1.65
N ASN A 23 7.52 -7.35 -2.62
CA ASN A 23 8.93 -7.02 -2.49
C ASN A 23 9.19 -5.53 -2.81
N ASN A 24 8.87 -4.65 -1.86
CA ASN A 24 9.04 -3.21 -2.04
C ASN A 24 10.53 -2.81 -2.13
N ASP A 25 11.44 -3.54 -1.46
CA ASP A 25 12.87 -3.26 -1.52
C ASP A 25 13.41 -3.43 -2.94
N ALA A 26 13.05 -4.52 -3.62
CA ALA A 26 13.43 -4.74 -5.01
C ALA A 26 12.80 -3.70 -5.96
N ARG A 27 11.54 -3.34 -5.73
CA ARG A 27 10.88 -2.24 -6.46
C ARG A 27 11.62 -0.91 -6.29
N VAL A 28 12.00 -0.55 -5.07
CA VAL A 28 12.74 0.69 -4.79
C VAL A 28 14.12 0.64 -5.44
N ALA A 29 14.81 -0.50 -5.39
CA ALA A 29 16.10 -0.68 -6.06
C ALA A 29 15.99 -0.45 -7.57
N ALA A 30 14.99 -1.03 -8.24
CA ALA A 30 14.72 -0.82 -9.67
C ALA A 30 14.42 0.66 -10.00
N ILE A 31 13.65 1.35 -9.16
CA ILE A 31 13.38 2.79 -9.36
C ILE A 31 14.68 3.61 -9.21
N GLN A 32 15.54 3.26 -8.25
CA GLN A 32 16.79 3.97 -7.99
C GLN A 32 17.87 3.68 -9.04
N SER A 33 17.88 2.47 -9.64
CA SER A 33 18.76 2.10 -10.76
C SER A 33 18.31 2.73 -12.07
N GLY A 34 17.04 3.15 -12.17
CA GLY A 34 16.46 3.72 -13.36
C GLY A 34 15.62 2.78 -14.21
N GLU A 35 15.46 1.55 -13.75
CA GLU A 35 14.71 0.49 -14.42
C GLU A 35 13.22 0.64 -14.10
N PHE A 36 12.64 1.77 -14.48
CA PHE A 36 11.25 2.11 -14.16
C PHE A 36 10.24 1.08 -14.69
N GLY A 37 10.49 0.53 -15.89
CA GLY A 37 9.67 -0.54 -16.47
C GLY A 37 9.69 -1.85 -15.68
N ASP A 38 10.75 -2.07 -14.90
CA ASP A 38 10.96 -3.31 -14.15
C ASP A 38 10.49 -3.22 -12.69
N ALA A 39 10.16 -2.01 -12.21
CA ALA A 39 9.76 -1.76 -10.82
C ALA A 39 8.55 -2.60 -10.38
N ASN A 40 7.56 -2.78 -11.26
CA ASN A 40 6.37 -3.58 -10.97
C ASN A 40 6.68 -5.07 -10.89
N THR A 41 7.42 -5.59 -11.87
CA THR A 41 7.84 -7.00 -11.89
C THR A 41 8.75 -7.34 -10.71
N SER A 42 9.61 -6.41 -10.31
CA SER A 42 10.48 -6.54 -9.13
C SER A 42 9.71 -6.78 -7.84
N THR A 43 8.46 -6.30 -7.76
CA THR A 43 7.59 -6.51 -6.59
C THR A 43 7.22 -8.00 -6.41
N LEU A 44 7.30 -8.81 -7.47
CA LEU A 44 6.99 -10.23 -7.47
C LEU A 44 8.18 -11.12 -7.08
N LEU A 45 9.37 -10.55 -6.88
CA LEU A 45 10.56 -11.30 -6.50
C LEU A 45 10.37 -11.97 -5.13
N GLY A 46 10.63 -13.27 -5.07
CA GLY A 46 10.43 -14.10 -3.88
C GLY A 46 9.13 -14.91 -3.89
N LEU A 47 8.19 -14.63 -4.80
CA LEU A 47 6.93 -15.38 -4.94
C LEU A 47 7.06 -16.64 -5.83
N ASN A 48 8.26 -16.93 -6.32
CA ASN A 48 8.51 -18.02 -7.27
C ASN A 48 7.70 -17.91 -8.58
N ILE A 49 7.36 -16.69 -8.99
CA ILE A 49 6.67 -16.37 -10.26
C ILE A 49 7.67 -15.90 -11.31
N VAL A 50 8.59 -15.03 -10.89
CA VAL A 50 9.65 -14.46 -11.72
C VAL A 50 11.00 -14.53 -10.99
N SER A 51 12.06 -14.54 -11.77
CA SER A 51 13.43 -14.34 -11.31
C SER A 51 14.16 -13.40 -12.27
N GLU A 52 15.17 -12.70 -11.77
CA GLU A 52 16.12 -11.98 -12.62
C GLU A 52 16.85 -12.97 -13.53
N GLY A 53 16.79 -12.74 -14.83
CA GLY A 53 17.55 -13.45 -15.86
C GLY A 53 18.67 -12.58 -16.42
N GLY A 54 19.51 -13.14 -17.31
CA GLY A 54 20.71 -12.45 -17.80
C GLY A 54 20.46 -11.19 -18.64
N GLU A 55 19.31 -11.07 -19.30
CA GLU A 55 18.93 -9.91 -20.14
C GLU A 55 17.47 -9.45 -19.86
N GLY A 56 16.91 -9.77 -18.69
CA GLY A 56 15.53 -9.43 -18.33
C GLY A 56 14.88 -10.47 -17.42
N TRP A 57 13.55 -10.49 -17.34
CA TRP A 57 12.82 -11.38 -16.45
C TRP A 57 12.64 -12.80 -17.00
N ALA A 58 12.93 -13.79 -16.16
CA ALA A 58 12.58 -15.19 -16.43
C ALA A 58 11.33 -15.56 -15.63
N TYR A 59 10.29 -16.05 -16.32
CA TYR A 59 9.10 -16.57 -15.69
C TYR A 59 9.33 -18.02 -15.23
N ASN A 60 8.86 -18.35 -14.04
CA ASN A 60 8.79 -19.74 -13.60
C ASN A 60 7.60 -20.43 -14.28
N PRO A 61 7.80 -21.38 -15.22
CA PRO A 61 6.71 -22.05 -15.89
C PRO A 61 5.83 -22.86 -14.92
N GLU A 62 6.39 -23.31 -13.80
CA GLU A 62 5.62 -24.03 -12.77
C GLU A 62 4.64 -23.13 -12.02
N ALA A 63 4.74 -21.80 -12.14
CA ALA A 63 3.78 -20.87 -11.57
C ALA A 63 2.46 -20.82 -12.34
N PHE A 64 2.43 -21.36 -13.56
CA PHE A 64 1.29 -21.29 -14.48
C PHE A 64 0.63 -22.65 -14.67
N ASN A 65 -0.68 -22.64 -14.95
CA ASN A 65 -1.44 -23.83 -15.33
C ASN A 65 -1.37 -24.08 -16.85
N GLU A 66 -2.02 -25.13 -17.34
CA GLU A 66 -2.02 -25.51 -18.76
C GLU A 66 -2.64 -24.45 -19.69
N ASN A 67 -3.46 -23.53 -19.16
CA ASN A 67 -4.05 -22.41 -19.89
C ASN A 67 -3.13 -21.18 -19.93
N GLY A 68 -1.96 -21.22 -19.27
CA GLY A 68 -1.08 -20.08 -19.09
C GLY A 68 -1.57 -19.09 -18.02
N GLU A 69 -2.52 -19.48 -17.17
CA GLU A 69 -3.00 -18.67 -16.06
C GLU A 69 -2.14 -18.93 -14.82
N LEU A 70 -1.95 -17.91 -14.00
CA LEU A 70 -1.21 -18.07 -12.75
C LEU A 70 -1.99 -18.94 -11.77
N LYS A 71 -1.31 -19.84 -11.06
CA LYS A 71 -1.92 -20.64 -10.00
C LYS A 71 -2.35 -19.72 -8.85
N ASN A 72 -3.63 -19.82 -8.45
CA ASN A 72 -4.30 -18.89 -7.53
C ASN A 72 -3.54 -18.62 -6.22
N ASP A 73 -2.85 -19.63 -5.69
CA ASP A 73 -2.27 -19.56 -4.35
C ASP A 73 -0.88 -18.87 -4.33
N LEU A 74 -0.37 -18.39 -5.47
CA LEU A 74 0.99 -17.86 -5.57
C LEU A 74 1.10 -16.35 -5.32
N LEU A 75 0.09 -15.56 -5.69
CA LEU A 75 0.14 -14.10 -5.48
C LEU A 75 -0.16 -13.71 -4.04
N GLY A 76 -1.07 -14.43 -3.35
CA GLY A 76 -1.59 -13.98 -2.06
C GLY A 76 -2.28 -12.62 -2.21
N LEU A 77 -3.27 -12.54 -3.11
CA LEU A 77 -4.04 -11.32 -3.30
C LEU A 77 -4.92 -11.04 -2.08
N GLN A 78 -4.82 -9.84 -1.53
CA GLN A 78 -5.58 -9.38 -0.36
C GLN A 78 -6.08 -7.95 -0.51
N ASP A 79 -6.93 -7.54 0.44
CA ASP A 79 -7.24 -6.13 0.67
C ASP A 79 -5.97 -5.41 1.18
N PRO A 80 -5.75 -4.13 0.79
CA PRO A 80 -4.60 -3.39 1.27
C PRO A 80 -4.58 -3.23 2.79
N THR A 81 -3.44 -3.54 3.40
CA THR A 81 -3.21 -3.34 4.84
C THR A 81 -2.50 -2.02 5.11
N ASN A 82 -2.46 -1.59 6.38
CA ASN A 82 -1.66 -0.43 6.78
C ASN A 82 -0.17 -0.58 6.39
N ALA A 83 0.37 -1.81 6.42
CA ALA A 83 1.74 -2.09 6.00
C ALA A 83 1.94 -1.87 4.49
N ASN A 84 0.96 -2.20 3.65
CA ASN A 84 1.00 -1.87 2.23
C ASN A 84 1.01 -0.34 2.02
N CYS A 85 0.22 0.40 2.78
CA CYS A 85 0.20 1.87 2.72
C CYS A 85 1.55 2.48 3.13
N ALA A 86 2.23 1.88 4.12
CA ALA A 86 3.54 2.30 4.62
C ALA A 86 4.62 2.34 3.55
N ALA A 87 4.52 1.49 2.51
CA ALA A 87 5.48 1.42 1.41
C ALA A 87 5.72 2.77 0.70
N CYS A 88 4.76 3.69 0.79
CA CYS A 88 4.87 5.07 0.27
C CYS A 88 4.52 6.15 1.31
N HIS A 89 3.64 5.86 2.28
CA HIS A 89 3.11 6.86 3.22
C HIS A 89 3.94 7.06 4.49
N GLY A 90 5.09 6.39 4.61
CA GLY A 90 6.03 6.56 5.71
C GLY A 90 5.85 5.52 6.81
N GLU A 91 6.23 5.87 8.04
CA GLU A 91 6.26 4.95 9.17
C GLU A 91 4.85 4.53 9.60
N VAL A 92 4.61 3.23 9.48
CA VAL A 92 3.46 2.54 10.07
C VAL A 92 4.01 1.44 10.98
N HIS A 93 3.79 1.57 12.27
CA HIS A 93 4.32 0.65 13.28
C HIS A 93 3.19 -0.06 14.01
N VAL A 94 2.99 -1.33 13.65
CA VAL A 94 1.96 -2.24 14.20
C VAL A 94 2.54 -3.30 15.15
N SER A 95 3.85 -3.29 15.40
CA SER A 95 4.54 -4.25 16.27
C SER A 95 4.45 -3.86 17.75
N ASP A 96 4.55 -4.85 18.62
CA ASP A 96 4.67 -4.65 20.08
C ASP A 96 6.06 -4.12 20.49
N GLU A 97 7.07 -4.26 19.63
CA GLU A 97 8.41 -3.74 19.89
C GLU A 97 8.39 -2.20 20.02
N PRO A 98 9.29 -1.60 20.83
CA PRO A 98 9.40 -0.15 20.92
C PRO A 98 9.67 0.49 19.55
N LEU A 99 8.78 1.38 19.10
CA LEU A 99 8.95 2.12 17.85
C LEU A 99 10.24 2.93 17.90
N THR A 100 11.10 2.75 16.89
CA THR A 100 12.29 3.57 16.69
C THR A 100 12.16 4.34 15.40
N LEU A 101 12.68 5.57 15.37
CA LEU A 101 12.69 6.40 14.17
C LEU A 101 14.11 6.87 13.90
N SER A 102 14.53 6.80 12.65
CA SER A 102 15.72 7.50 12.18
C SER A 102 15.31 8.88 11.68
N ALA A 103 15.80 9.93 12.34
CA ALA A 103 15.49 11.29 11.93
C ALA A 103 15.96 11.54 10.48
N CYS A 104 15.10 12.15 9.68
CA CYS A 104 15.37 12.49 8.28
C CYS A 104 15.67 11.29 7.37
N ASP A 105 15.18 10.08 7.68
CA ASP A 105 15.25 8.95 6.76
C ASP A 105 14.39 9.23 5.51
N LEU A 106 15.06 9.50 4.40
CA LEU A 106 14.40 9.82 3.13
C LEU A 106 13.72 8.60 2.49
N ASN A 107 14.01 7.38 2.94
CA ASN A 107 13.25 6.21 2.53
C ASN A 107 11.82 6.26 3.09
N SER A 108 11.63 6.88 4.26
CA SER A 108 10.33 7.20 4.86
C SER A 108 9.99 8.68 4.67
N SER A 109 10.02 9.14 3.41
CA SER A 109 9.95 10.57 3.06
C SER A 109 8.79 11.34 3.71
N GLN A 110 7.60 10.73 3.83
CA GLN A 110 6.47 11.37 4.49
C GLN A 110 6.72 11.60 5.98
N THR A 111 7.22 10.59 6.70
CA THR A 111 7.64 10.75 8.10
C THR A 111 8.77 11.77 8.23
N ALA A 112 9.76 11.73 7.34
CA ALA A 112 10.88 12.67 7.39
C ALA A 112 10.49 14.13 7.13
N THR A 113 9.50 14.37 6.26
CA THR A 113 9.11 15.73 5.84
C THR A 113 7.95 16.32 6.65
N THR A 114 7.07 15.48 7.18
CA THR A 114 5.87 15.91 7.92
C THR A 114 5.92 15.57 9.41
N GLY A 115 6.77 14.63 9.81
CA GLY A 115 6.76 14.06 11.16
C GLY A 115 5.62 13.08 11.43
N GLN A 116 4.81 12.73 10.42
CA GLN A 116 3.71 11.77 10.58
C GLN A 116 4.24 10.38 10.90
N VAL A 117 3.67 9.76 11.93
CA VAL A 117 3.95 8.39 12.36
C VAL A 117 2.63 7.72 12.73
N ILE A 118 2.33 6.58 12.12
CA ILE A 118 1.10 5.84 12.35
C ILE A 118 1.39 4.70 13.32
N SER A 119 1.07 4.89 14.60
CA SER A 119 1.21 3.83 15.61
C SER A 119 0.27 4.02 16.79
N ALA A 120 -0.31 2.91 17.25
CA ALA A 120 -1.09 2.85 18.48
C ALA A 120 -0.22 2.96 19.75
N GLN A 121 1.10 2.74 19.63
CA GLN A 121 2.00 2.73 20.77
C GLN A 121 2.04 4.11 21.44
N ARG A 122 2.07 4.14 22.77
CA ARG A 122 2.25 5.40 23.50
C ARG A 122 3.63 5.97 23.24
N ILE A 123 3.72 7.28 23.07
CA ILE A 123 4.98 7.96 22.76
C ILE A 123 6.03 7.69 23.86
N ASN A 124 5.62 7.71 25.12
CA ASN A 124 6.51 7.41 26.25
C ASN A 124 7.02 5.96 26.29
N GLN A 125 6.39 5.03 25.58
CA GLN A 125 6.80 3.63 25.45
C GLN A 125 7.65 3.34 24.21
N SER A 126 7.77 4.30 23.28
CA SER A 126 8.60 4.16 22.08
C SER A 126 10.09 4.01 22.42
N GLY A 127 10.89 3.57 21.45
CA GLY A 127 12.36 3.60 21.50
C GLY A 127 12.96 4.98 21.18
N VAL A 128 12.13 5.98 20.83
CA VAL A 128 12.59 7.32 20.43
C VAL A 128 13.06 8.13 21.64
N ASN A 129 14.13 8.91 21.46
CA ASN A 129 14.69 9.80 22.49
C ASN A 129 14.11 11.21 22.36
N LEU A 130 12.99 11.47 23.05
CA LEU A 130 12.26 12.74 23.01
C LEU A 130 12.46 13.57 24.29
N SER A 131 12.43 14.89 24.16
CA SER A 131 12.38 15.79 25.32
C SER A 131 11.06 15.60 26.08
N GLY A 132 11.13 15.50 27.41
CA GLY A 132 9.92 15.31 28.24
C GLY A 132 9.21 13.97 28.03
N LYS A 133 9.87 12.98 27.43
CA LYS A 133 9.26 11.71 26.98
C LYS A 133 8.31 11.06 27.99
N ASN A 134 8.65 11.05 29.26
CA ASN A 134 7.85 10.40 30.30
C ASN A 134 6.44 10.98 30.45
N GLU A 135 6.24 12.25 30.05
CA GLU A 135 4.97 12.98 30.12
C GLU A 135 4.10 12.79 28.85
N LEU A 136 4.65 12.17 27.80
CA LEU A 136 3.96 11.94 26.52
C LEU A 136 3.22 10.58 26.54
N ASP A 137 2.15 10.49 27.32
CA ASP A 137 1.42 9.23 27.57
C ASP A 137 0.28 8.91 26.58
N HIS A 138 0.16 9.72 25.52
CA HIS A 138 -0.75 9.49 24.39
C HIS A 138 -0.08 8.67 23.28
N SER A 139 -0.88 8.08 22.39
CA SER A 139 -0.41 7.37 21.21
C SER A 139 0.20 8.32 20.17
N TRP A 140 0.99 7.76 19.24
CA TRP A 140 1.45 8.50 18.07
C TRP A 140 0.30 8.85 17.12
N ASP A 141 -0.65 7.93 16.97
CA ASP A 141 -1.83 8.12 16.13
C ASP A 141 -3.08 7.54 16.81
N VAL A 142 -4.12 8.37 16.90
CA VAL A 142 -5.40 8.03 17.55
C VAL A 142 -6.27 7.10 16.70
N HIS A 143 -6.10 7.09 15.37
CA HIS A 143 -6.78 6.16 14.48
C HIS A 143 -6.24 4.74 14.72
N ALA A 144 -4.92 4.60 14.74
CA ALA A 144 -4.23 3.35 15.04
C ALA A 144 -4.56 2.85 16.46
N GLU A 145 -4.61 3.73 17.48
CA GLU A 145 -5.05 3.37 18.83
C GLU A 145 -6.47 2.77 18.83
N ARG A 146 -7.36 3.30 17.98
CA ARG A 146 -8.73 2.80 17.81
C ARG A 146 -8.86 1.68 16.78
N GLN A 147 -7.74 1.11 16.33
CA GLN A 147 -7.68 0.01 15.37
C GLN A 147 -8.28 0.32 14.00
N LEU A 148 -8.44 1.60 13.67
CA LEU A 148 -8.85 2.01 12.33
C LEU A 148 -7.72 1.75 11.34
N GLN A 149 -8.07 1.13 10.21
CA GLN A 149 -7.18 0.91 9.09
C GLN A 149 -7.20 2.12 8.15
N CYS A 150 -6.13 2.32 7.38
CA CYS A 150 -6.06 3.39 6.39
C CYS A 150 -7.24 3.33 5.42
N THR A 151 -7.62 2.13 4.97
CA THR A 151 -8.70 1.89 4.02
C THR A 151 -10.10 2.14 4.60
N ASP A 152 -10.26 2.17 5.93
CA ASP A 152 -11.56 2.48 6.55
C ASP A 152 -12.03 3.91 6.24
N CYS A 153 -11.08 4.82 5.98
CA CYS A 153 -11.36 6.20 5.59
C CYS A 153 -10.82 6.58 4.20
N HIS A 154 -9.81 5.86 3.70
CA HIS A 154 -9.19 6.08 2.37
C HIS A 154 -9.54 4.95 1.39
N TYR A 155 -10.82 4.60 1.31
CA TYR A 155 -11.32 3.60 0.36
C TYR A 155 -11.40 4.17 -1.08
N ALA A 156 -11.45 3.27 -2.06
CA ALA A 156 -11.77 3.62 -3.44
C ALA A 156 -13.21 4.13 -3.54
N LEU A 157 -13.42 5.31 -4.14
CA LEU A 157 -14.73 6.00 -4.14
C LEU A 157 -15.84 5.20 -4.83
N ASN A 158 -15.48 4.27 -5.72
CA ASN A 158 -16.40 3.38 -6.41
C ASN A 158 -16.46 1.97 -5.79
N ASN A 159 -15.90 1.76 -4.59
CA ASN A 159 -15.98 0.48 -3.89
C ASN A 159 -17.42 0.21 -3.43
N PRO A 160 -18.05 -0.89 -3.91
CA PRO A 160 -19.43 -1.19 -3.59
C PRO A 160 -19.69 -1.48 -2.11
N SER A 161 -18.68 -1.84 -1.30
CA SER A 161 -18.87 -2.08 0.13
C SER A 161 -19.32 -0.82 0.90
N HIS A 162 -18.95 0.38 0.43
CA HIS A 162 -19.28 1.66 1.06
C HIS A 162 -20.58 2.28 0.52
N LEU A 163 -21.29 1.59 -0.37
CA LEU A 163 -22.55 2.08 -0.95
C LEU A 163 -23.63 2.33 0.10
N SER A 164 -23.70 1.48 1.13
CA SER A 164 -24.72 1.59 2.18
C SER A 164 -24.57 2.87 3.02
N GLU A 165 -23.33 3.29 3.29
CA GLU A 165 -23.00 4.54 3.97
C GLU A 165 -23.43 5.75 3.13
N LEU A 166 -23.13 5.73 1.83
CA LEU A 166 -23.58 6.75 0.88
C LEU A 166 -25.12 6.80 0.80
N GLN A 167 -25.78 5.64 0.74
CA GLN A 167 -27.24 5.53 0.69
C GLN A 167 -27.93 6.07 1.94
N SER A 168 -27.33 5.96 3.12
CA SER A 168 -27.91 6.46 4.37
C SER A 168 -28.13 7.99 4.37
N THR A 169 -27.42 8.70 3.49
CA THR A 169 -27.52 10.15 3.31
C THR A 169 -28.33 10.55 2.06
N ASN A 170 -28.77 9.58 1.27
CA ASN A 170 -29.51 9.85 0.04
C ASN A 170 -30.95 10.32 0.33
N PRO A 171 -31.54 11.12 -0.57
CA PRO A 171 -32.97 11.43 -0.50
C PRO A 171 -33.81 10.16 -0.51
N GLU A 172 -34.91 10.12 0.25
CA GLU A 172 -35.79 8.94 0.37
C GLU A 172 -36.31 8.37 -0.96
N HIS A 173 -36.36 9.20 -2.01
CA HIS A 173 -36.85 8.81 -3.33
C HIS A 173 -35.77 8.21 -4.24
N LEU A 174 -34.49 8.21 -3.83
CA LEU A 174 -33.40 7.61 -4.60
C LEU A 174 -33.26 6.13 -4.22
N VAL A 175 -34.15 5.31 -4.79
CA VAL A 175 -34.22 3.86 -4.53
C VAL A 175 -33.12 3.07 -5.28
N TYR A 176 -32.48 3.69 -6.27
CA TYR A 176 -31.42 3.09 -7.09
C TYR A 176 -30.37 4.14 -7.46
N ASP A 177 -29.08 3.82 -7.28
CA ASP A 177 -27.96 4.67 -7.68
C ASP A 177 -27.23 4.01 -8.88
N PRO A 178 -27.36 4.52 -10.11
CA PRO A 178 -26.70 3.94 -11.28
C PRO A 178 -25.16 4.03 -11.24
N ARG A 179 -24.59 4.70 -10.23
CA ARG A 179 -23.13 4.74 -10.01
C ARG A 179 -22.65 3.56 -9.17
N SER A 180 -23.54 2.76 -8.58
CA SER A 180 -23.16 1.52 -7.91
C SER A 180 -22.65 0.52 -8.92
N LEU A 181 -21.42 0.04 -8.72
CA LEU A 181 -20.85 -1.04 -9.51
C LEU A 181 -21.15 -2.37 -8.84
N GLU A 182 -21.43 -3.41 -9.63
CA GLU A 182 -21.33 -4.77 -9.13
C GLU A 182 -19.87 -5.09 -8.78
N ILE A 183 -19.64 -6.00 -7.84
CA ILE A 183 -18.27 -6.33 -7.39
C ILE A 183 -17.37 -6.75 -8.57
N GLY A 184 -17.90 -7.48 -9.55
CA GLY A 184 -17.15 -7.87 -10.74
C GLY A 184 -16.78 -6.68 -11.65
N GLU A 185 -17.64 -5.65 -11.73
CA GLU A 185 -17.35 -4.44 -12.51
C GLU A 185 -16.34 -3.54 -11.80
N TYR A 186 -16.40 -3.49 -10.47
CA TYR A 186 -15.42 -2.80 -9.63
C TYR A 186 -14.02 -3.39 -9.81
N LEU A 187 -13.87 -4.72 -9.79
CA LEU A 187 -12.58 -5.39 -9.95
C LEU A 187 -11.90 -5.08 -11.30
N LEU A 188 -12.68 -4.80 -12.35
CA LEU A 188 -12.14 -4.44 -13.66
C LEU A 188 -11.69 -2.98 -13.75
N ARG A 189 -12.26 -2.09 -12.93
CA ARG A 189 -12.05 -0.64 -12.99
C ARG A 189 -12.11 0.00 -11.60
N PRO A 190 -11.24 -0.38 -10.65
CA PRO A 190 -11.21 0.26 -9.35
C PRO A 190 -10.69 1.70 -9.48
N ASP A 191 -11.32 2.63 -8.75
CA ASP A 191 -10.86 4.02 -8.70
C ASP A 191 -9.73 4.15 -7.66
N HIS A 192 -8.53 4.42 -8.14
CA HIS A 192 -7.35 4.63 -7.30
C HIS A 192 -7.23 6.10 -6.82
N ASN A 193 -8.23 6.94 -7.08
CA ASN A 193 -8.40 8.22 -6.41
C ASN A 193 -9.16 8.02 -5.09
N PHE A 194 -8.42 7.58 -4.07
CA PHE A 194 -9.00 7.28 -2.77
C PHE A 194 -9.69 8.49 -2.13
N ALA A 195 -10.69 8.20 -1.30
CA ALA A 195 -11.33 9.19 -0.47
C ALA A 195 -10.28 10.01 0.31
N ARG A 196 -10.44 11.33 0.30
CA ARG A 196 -9.58 12.26 1.04
C ARG A 196 -10.45 12.98 2.05
N GLY A 197 -10.07 12.94 3.33
CA GLY A 197 -10.64 13.84 4.31
C GLY A 197 -10.30 15.29 3.97
N GLN A 198 -11.16 16.24 4.35
CA GLN A 198 -10.69 17.61 4.52
C GLN A 198 -9.84 17.61 5.80
N SER A 199 -8.52 17.51 5.63
CA SER A 199 -7.53 17.80 6.67
C SER A 199 -7.39 19.31 6.86
#